data_AF-A0A4Q7B2U3-F1
#
_entry.id   AF-A0A4Q7B2U3-F1
#
_cell.length_a   1.000
_cell.length_b   1.000
_cell.length_c   1.000
_cell.angle_alpha   90.00
_cell.angle_beta   90.00
_cell.angle_gamma   90.00
#
_symmetry.space_group_name_H-M   'P 1'
#
loop_
_entity.id
_entity.type
_entity.pdbx_description
1 polymer ?
#
loop_
_entity_poly.entity_id
_entity_poly.type
_entity_poly.pdbx_seq_one_letter_code
_entity_poly.pdbx_strand_id
1 'polypeptide(L)'
;MIQDYLELYPQALWVQIAQQQMSLLSPSQTLLAQEMCPISFDSLDSFAVNYPVAEHHFAQLLQQANLKWNEFGQPIVFIQLMDRTEAQLDGIEIQAIREIALSANARMVQIFFKNGEALAHEKLPVKASRTFRMMMIGLIVLYLIALAAVLSLEKTSPSL
;
A
#
# COMPACT_ATOMS: atom_id res chain seq x y z
N MET A 1 -2.98 -3.85 -11.33
CA MET A 1 -4.11 -2.92 -11.18
C MET A 1 -4.35 -2.64 -9.71
N ILE A 2 -4.88 -1.48 -9.34
CA ILE A 2 -5.13 -1.12 -7.92
C ILE A 2 -5.93 -2.17 -7.16
N GLN A 3 -6.89 -2.83 -7.84
CA GLN A 3 -7.68 -3.90 -7.23
C GLN A 3 -6.82 -5.08 -6.76
N ASP A 4 -5.81 -5.48 -7.54
CA ASP A 4 -4.89 -6.56 -7.16
C ASP A 4 -4.12 -6.19 -5.87
N TYR A 5 -3.76 -4.91 -5.71
CA TYR A 5 -3.11 -4.42 -4.50
C TYR A 5 -4.07 -4.39 -3.31
N LEU A 6 -5.32 -3.98 -3.51
CA LEU A 6 -6.35 -4.01 -2.46
C LEU A 6 -6.64 -5.43 -1.98
N GLU A 7 -6.59 -6.43 -2.85
CA GLU A 7 -6.71 -7.84 -2.47
C GLU A 7 -5.49 -8.34 -1.66
N LEU A 8 -4.28 -7.92 -2.04
CA LEU A 8 -3.05 -8.30 -1.32
C LEU A 8 -2.93 -7.61 0.05
N TYR A 9 -3.48 -6.40 0.16
CA TYR A 9 -3.45 -5.52 1.33
C TYR A 9 -4.88 -5.07 1.69
N PRO A 10 -5.71 -5.97 2.25
CA PRO A 10 -7.12 -5.67 2.53
C PRO A 10 -7.33 -4.61 3.62
N GLN A 11 -6.30 -4.37 4.45
CA GLN A 11 -6.28 -3.29 5.44
C GLN A 11 -5.70 -1.96 4.91
N ALA A 12 -5.35 -1.88 3.63
CA ALA A 12 -4.86 -0.63 3.05
C ALA A 12 -6.00 0.39 2.97
N LEU A 13 -5.66 1.66 3.16
CA LEU A 13 -6.56 2.75 2.81
C LEU A 13 -6.51 2.99 1.32
N TRP A 14 -7.69 3.26 0.77
CA TRP A 14 -7.80 3.75 -0.59
C TRP A 14 -8.34 5.17 -0.58
N VAL A 15 -7.48 6.12 -0.91
CA VAL A 15 -7.85 7.52 -1.06
C VAL A 15 -7.87 7.85 -2.55
N GLN A 16 -9.00 8.32 -3.04
CA GLN A 16 -9.13 8.95 -4.35
C GLN A 16 -9.01 10.46 -4.22
N ILE A 17 -8.21 11.06 -5.09
CA ILE A 17 -8.09 12.52 -5.18
C ILE A 17 -8.53 12.95 -6.58
N ALA A 18 -9.55 13.80 -6.61
CA ALA A 18 -10.14 14.33 -7.84
C ALA A 18 -10.43 15.82 -7.67
N GLN A 19 -9.86 16.66 -8.52
CA GLN A 19 -10.02 18.12 -8.50
C GLN A 19 -9.85 18.68 -7.07
N GLN A 20 -10.95 19.12 -6.44
CA GLN A 20 -10.96 19.73 -5.10
C GLN A 20 -11.38 18.75 -4.00
N GLN A 21 -11.39 17.44 -4.26
CA GLN A 21 -11.99 16.46 -3.38
C GLN A 21 -11.02 15.32 -3.07
N MET A 22 -10.97 14.93 -1.80
CA MET A 22 -10.36 13.70 -1.35
C MET A 22 -11.45 12.77 -0.81
N SER A 23 -11.48 11.53 -1.27
CA SER A 23 -12.48 10.53 -0.89
C SER A 23 -11.79 9.28 -0.39
N LEU A 24 -12.19 8.84 0.80
CA LEU A 24 -11.76 7.56 1.32
C LEU A 24 -12.77 6.48 0.93
N LEU A 25 -12.28 5.41 0.32
CA LEU A 25 -13.07 4.30 -0.18
C LEU A 25 -12.73 3.00 0.55
N SER A 26 -13.71 2.13 0.67
CA SER A 26 -13.50 0.72 0.98
C SER A 26 -12.95 -0.02 -0.26
N PRO A 27 -12.35 -1.22 -0.09
CA PRO A 27 -11.96 -2.07 -1.22
C PRO A 27 -13.10 -2.43 -2.18
N SER A 28 -14.36 -2.31 -1.73
CA SER A 28 -15.58 -2.51 -2.51
C SER A 28 -16.12 -1.21 -3.15
N GLN A 29 -15.33 -0.13 -3.18
CA GLN A 29 -15.69 1.19 -3.71
C GLN A 29 -16.81 1.91 -2.95
N THR A 30 -17.09 1.50 -1.71
CA THR A 30 -18.04 2.22 -0.87
C THR A 30 -17.36 3.47 -0.29
N LEU A 31 -17.99 4.63 -0.41
CA LEU A 31 -17.52 5.87 0.20
C LEU A 31 -17.58 5.77 1.73
N LEU A 32 -16.43 5.96 2.38
CA LEU A 32 -16.29 5.92 3.84
C LEU A 32 -16.19 7.31 4.44
N ALA A 33 -15.46 8.22 3.80
CA ALA A 33 -15.36 9.62 4.17
C ALA A 33 -15.01 10.47 2.95
N GLN A 34 -15.25 11.77 3.05
CA GLN A 34 -14.96 12.71 1.99
C GLN A 34 -14.63 14.08 2.57
N GLU A 35 -13.59 14.70 2.02
CA GLU A 35 -13.14 16.03 2.39
C GLU A 35 -13.02 16.91 1.14
N MET A 36 -13.54 18.13 1.23
CA MET A 36 -13.42 19.16 0.19
C MET A 36 -12.25 20.08 0.52
N CYS A 37 -11.34 20.24 -0.43
CA CYS A 37 -10.20 21.13 -0.34
C CYS A 37 -10.50 22.47 -1.02
N PRO A 38 -9.98 23.59 -0.50
CA PRO A 38 -10.14 24.91 -1.13
C PRO A 38 -9.26 25.08 -2.39
N ILE A 39 -8.45 24.09 -2.72
CA ILE A 39 -7.50 24.05 -3.84
C ILE A 39 -7.87 22.89 -4.77
N SER A 40 -7.53 23.02 -6.05
CA SER A 40 -7.68 21.95 -7.04
C SER A 40 -6.36 21.22 -7.26
N PHE A 41 -6.43 19.91 -7.43
CA PHE A 41 -5.30 18.99 -7.61
C PHE A 41 -5.10 18.52 -9.06
N ASP A 42 -5.80 19.15 -10.02
CA ASP A 42 -5.72 18.83 -11.44
C ASP A 42 -4.54 19.53 -12.15
N SER A 43 -4.09 20.68 -11.61
CA SER A 43 -2.98 21.45 -12.17
C SER A 43 -1.60 20.88 -11.82
N LEU A 44 -0.59 21.24 -12.64
CA LEU A 44 0.82 20.98 -12.31
C LEU A 44 1.20 21.64 -10.98
N ASP A 45 2.08 20.99 -10.23
CA ASP A 45 2.64 21.42 -8.94
C ASP A 45 1.60 21.74 -7.84
N SER A 46 0.35 21.33 -8.03
CA SER A 46 -0.76 21.62 -7.13
C SER A 46 -0.53 21.10 -5.71
N PHE A 47 0.10 19.93 -5.56
CA PHE A 47 0.40 19.33 -4.27
C PHE A 47 1.62 19.98 -3.64
N ALA A 48 2.70 20.20 -4.39
CA ALA A 48 3.92 20.80 -3.87
C ALA A 48 3.70 22.26 -3.41
N VAL A 49 3.04 23.07 -4.23
CA VAL A 49 2.78 24.49 -3.93
C VAL A 49 1.84 24.66 -2.74
N ASN A 50 0.84 23.78 -2.62
CA ASN A 50 -0.19 23.88 -1.59
C ASN A 50 -0.09 22.78 -0.52
N TYR A 51 1.12 22.24 -0.32
CA TYR A 51 1.35 21.09 0.56
C TYR A 51 0.69 21.23 1.95
N PRO A 52 0.82 22.36 2.68
CA PRO A 52 0.23 22.48 4.01
C PRO A 52 -1.30 22.36 4.02
N VAL A 53 -1.94 22.83 2.94
CA VAL A 53 -3.40 22.74 2.78
C VAL A 53 -3.79 21.30 2.48
N ALA A 54 -3.09 20.66 1.52
CA ALA A 54 -3.35 19.28 1.14
C ALA A 54 -3.15 18.31 2.32
N GLU A 55 -2.08 18.50 3.10
CA GLU A 55 -1.78 17.75 4.32
C GLU A 55 -2.89 17.89 5.36
N HIS A 56 -3.33 19.12 5.62
CA HIS A 56 -4.36 19.38 6.62
C HIS A 56 -5.68 18.67 6.28
N HIS A 57 -6.16 18.80 5.04
CA HIS A 57 -7.41 18.19 4.61
C HIS A 57 -7.29 16.66 4.50
N PHE A 58 -6.13 16.14 4.12
CA PHE A 58 -5.90 14.69 4.15
C PHE A 58 -5.98 14.13 5.58
N ALA A 59 -5.38 14.82 6.56
CA ALA A 59 -5.50 14.43 7.96
C ALA A 59 -6.95 14.50 8.46
N GLN A 60 -7.72 15.52 8.06
CA GLN A 60 -9.14 15.63 8.37
C GLN A 60 -9.96 14.47 7.78
N LEU A 61 -9.72 14.10 6.53
CA LEU A 61 -10.37 12.95 5.89
C LEU A 61 -10.18 11.67 6.72
N LEU A 62 -8.96 11.41 7.19
CA LEU A 62 -8.66 10.22 7.98
C LEU A 62 -9.30 10.25 9.37
N GLN A 63 -9.44 11.44 9.97
CA GLN A 63 -10.12 11.61 11.25
C GLN A 63 -11.62 11.34 11.14
N GLN A 64 -12.28 11.83 10.09
CA GLN A 64 -13.73 11.66 9.87
C GLN A 64 -14.15 10.20 9.77
N ALA A 65 -13.30 9.38 9.15
CA ALA A 65 -13.58 7.97 8.96
C ALA A 65 -13.46 7.13 10.25
N ASN A 66 -13.13 7.75 11.40
CA ASN A 66 -13.05 7.09 12.73
C ASN A 66 -12.25 5.78 12.73
N LEU A 67 -11.26 5.76 11.87
CA LEU A 67 -10.50 4.57 11.62
C LEU A 67 -9.63 4.27 12.85
N LYS A 68 -9.65 3.01 13.32
CA LYS A 68 -8.98 2.61 14.56
C LYS A 68 -7.49 2.30 14.36
N TRP A 69 -6.72 3.21 13.75
CA TRP A 69 -5.28 3.04 13.42
C TRP A 69 -4.46 2.52 14.60
N ASN A 70 -4.77 3.01 15.79
CA ASN A 70 -4.05 2.69 17.03
C ASN A 70 -4.11 1.19 17.39
N GLU A 71 -5.11 0.45 16.91
CA GLU A 71 -5.27 -0.99 17.20
C GLU A 71 -4.53 -1.89 16.18
N PHE A 72 -4.22 -1.40 14.98
CA PHE A 72 -3.74 -2.24 13.86
C PHE A 72 -2.34 -1.86 13.34
N GLY A 73 -1.68 -0.87 13.96
CA GLY A 73 -0.37 -0.38 13.56
C GLY A 73 -0.43 0.62 12.41
N GLN A 74 0.75 1.08 11.96
CA GLN A 74 0.83 2.04 10.85
C GLN A 74 0.31 1.43 9.54
N PRO A 75 -0.55 2.13 8.81
CA PRO A 75 -1.27 1.61 7.66
C PRO A 75 -0.47 1.66 6.37
N ILE A 76 -0.97 0.97 5.35
CA ILE A 76 -0.57 1.20 3.96
C ILE A 76 -1.63 2.09 3.32
N VAL A 77 -1.21 3.10 2.58
CA VAL A 77 -2.12 4.04 1.89
C VAL A 77 -1.92 3.93 0.39
N PHE A 78 -3.01 3.73 -0.33
CA PHE A 78 -3.09 3.78 -1.78
C PHE A 78 -3.76 5.08 -2.18
N ILE A 79 -3.01 5.95 -2.84
CA ILE A 79 -3.51 7.21 -3.37
C ILE A 79 -3.79 7.02 -4.85
N GLN A 80 -5.03 7.22 -5.27
CA GLN A 80 -5.42 7.18 -6.66
C GLN A 80 -5.75 8.59 -7.17
N LEU A 81 -4.98 9.05 -8.14
CA LEU A 81 -5.16 10.36 -8.77
C LEU A 81 -6.09 10.21 -9.97
N MET A 82 -7.22 10.91 -9.94
CA MET A 82 -8.27 10.76 -10.95
C MET A 82 -8.09 11.69 -12.15
N ASP A 83 -7.43 12.83 -11.97
CA ASP A 83 -7.28 13.88 -12.99
C ASP A 83 -5.84 14.05 -13.49
N ARG A 84 -4.93 13.17 -13.07
CA ARG A 84 -3.50 13.25 -13.37
C ARG A 84 -3.02 12.05 -14.17
N THR A 85 -1.98 12.27 -14.95
CA THR A 85 -1.25 11.24 -15.70
C THR A 85 0.23 11.26 -15.32
N GLU A 86 0.97 10.19 -15.61
CA GLU A 86 2.39 10.07 -15.26
C GLU A 86 3.25 11.20 -15.83
N ALA A 87 2.96 11.66 -17.05
CA ALA A 87 3.68 12.76 -17.68
C ALA A 87 3.50 14.13 -17.00
N GLN A 88 2.51 14.26 -16.11
CA GLN A 88 2.18 15.50 -15.39
C GLN A 88 2.71 15.51 -13.96
N LEU A 89 3.36 14.43 -13.51
CA LEU A 89 3.92 14.31 -12.18
C LEU A 89 5.45 14.25 -12.26
N ASP A 90 6.09 15.29 -11.74
CA ASP A 90 7.53 15.28 -11.55
C ASP A 90 7.90 14.69 -10.17
N GLY A 91 9.21 14.57 -9.90
CA GLY A 91 9.69 13.99 -8.65
C GLY A 91 9.29 14.78 -7.40
N ILE A 92 9.13 16.10 -7.50
CA ILE A 92 8.76 16.95 -6.37
C ILE A 92 7.28 16.75 -6.04
N GLU A 93 6.43 16.75 -7.07
CA GLU A 93 4.99 16.54 -6.93
C GLU A 93 4.70 15.13 -6.39
N ILE A 94 5.39 14.09 -6.89
CA ILE A 94 5.31 12.73 -6.35
C ILE A 94 5.68 12.71 -4.87
N GLN A 95 6.77 13.39 -4.49
CA GLN A 95 7.19 13.42 -3.09
C GLN A 95 6.16 14.15 -2.22
N ALA A 96 5.62 15.28 -2.67
CA ALA A 96 4.58 16.01 -1.93
C ALA A 96 3.35 15.13 -1.67
N ILE A 97 2.87 14.39 -2.69
CA ILE A 97 1.74 13.47 -2.55
C ILE A 97 2.03 12.36 -1.53
N ARG A 98 3.26 11.81 -1.51
CA ARG A 98 3.66 10.80 -0.54
C ARG A 98 3.70 11.36 0.88
N GLU A 99 4.34 12.51 1.05
CA GLU A 99 4.55 13.12 2.37
C GLU A 99 3.22 13.45 3.05
N ILE A 100 2.17 13.83 2.31
CA ILE A 100 0.83 14.05 2.85
C ILE A 100 0.30 12.82 3.62
N ALA A 101 0.53 11.60 3.10
CA ALA A 101 0.09 10.38 3.77
C ALA A 101 1.10 9.91 4.84
N LEU A 102 2.41 10.10 4.61
CA LEU A 102 3.45 9.75 5.58
C LEU A 102 3.36 10.61 6.85
N SER A 103 3.08 11.90 6.71
CA SER A 103 2.87 12.81 7.85
C SER A 103 1.60 12.46 8.64
N ALA A 104 0.61 11.86 7.98
CA ALA A 104 -0.55 11.22 8.60
C ALA A 104 -0.26 9.82 9.17
N ASN A 105 1.02 9.49 9.43
CA ASN A 105 1.51 8.26 10.04
C ASN A 105 1.36 7.00 9.17
N ALA A 106 1.29 7.14 7.83
CA ALA A 106 1.34 5.98 6.95
C ALA A 106 2.71 5.29 7.01
N ARG A 107 2.70 3.95 7.01
CA ARG A 107 3.92 3.14 6.88
C ARG A 107 4.49 3.21 5.48
N MET A 108 3.60 3.23 4.50
CA MET A 108 3.94 3.09 3.09
C MET A 108 2.84 3.68 2.23
N VAL A 109 3.24 4.31 1.13
CA VAL A 109 2.35 4.98 0.18
C VAL A 109 2.62 4.41 -1.21
N GLN A 110 1.56 4.14 -1.96
CA GLN A 110 1.63 3.76 -3.36
C GLN A 110 0.67 4.63 -4.15
N ILE A 111 1.16 5.24 -5.22
CA ILE A 111 0.38 6.11 -6.09
C ILE A 111 -0.13 5.31 -7.29
N PHE A 112 -1.39 5.54 -7.64
CA PHE A 112 -2.10 4.98 -8.78
C PHE A 112 -2.74 6.08 -9.61
N PHE A 113 -2.95 5.81 -10.89
CA PHE A 113 -3.71 6.68 -11.78
C PHE A 113 -5.17 6.25 -11.91
N LYS A 114 -5.97 7.06 -12.60
CA LYS A 114 -7.39 6.79 -12.89
C LYS A 114 -7.66 5.39 -13.45
N ASN A 115 -6.78 4.91 -14.34
CA ASN A 115 -6.87 3.57 -14.92
C ASN A 115 -6.52 2.44 -13.93
N GLY A 116 -6.06 2.76 -12.72
CA GLY A 116 -5.64 1.80 -11.71
C GLY A 116 -4.23 1.26 -11.91
N GLU A 117 -3.44 1.83 -12.84
CA GLU A 117 -2.02 1.51 -12.97
C GLU A 117 -1.23 2.20 -11.86
N ALA A 118 -0.30 1.46 -11.28
CA ALA A 118 0.64 1.99 -10.30
C ALA A 118 1.70 2.84 -11.00
N LEU A 119 2.15 3.91 -10.36
CA LEU A 119 3.30 4.67 -10.80
C LEU A 119 4.52 3.74 -10.99
N ALA A 120 5.14 3.76 -12.16
CA ALA A 120 6.00 2.68 -12.66
C ALA A 120 7.18 2.32 -11.74
N HIS A 121 7.68 3.28 -10.97
CA HIS A 121 8.85 3.14 -10.10
C HIS A 121 8.53 2.64 -8.68
N GLU A 122 7.27 2.37 -8.34
CA GLU A 122 6.84 2.17 -6.95
C GLU A 122 6.35 0.76 -6.61
N LYS A 123 6.34 -0.21 -7.53
CA LYS A 123 5.70 -1.52 -7.30
C LYS A 123 6.07 -2.11 -5.94
N LEU A 124 5.09 -2.15 -5.03
CA LEU A 124 5.27 -2.76 -3.71
C LEU A 124 5.82 -4.18 -3.85
N PRO A 125 6.71 -4.62 -2.92
CA PRO A 125 7.21 -5.98 -2.95
C PRO A 125 6.02 -6.93 -2.88
N VAL A 126 5.84 -7.68 -3.97
CA VAL A 126 4.73 -8.64 -4.10
C VAL A 126 4.78 -9.54 -2.87
N LYS A 127 3.72 -9.50 -2.06
CA LYS A 127 3.57 -10.37 -0.90
C LYS A 127 3.75 -11.80 -1.40
N ALA A 128 4.80 -12.49 -0.94
CA ALA A 128 5.17 -13.81 -1.41
C ALA A 128 3.91 -14.68 -1.51
N SER A 129 3.62 -15.17 -2.72
CA SER A 129 2.32 -15.78 -3.02
C SER A 129 2.04 -16.92 -2.04
N ARG A 130 0.76 -17.16 -1.74
CA ARG A 130 0.35 -18.26 -0.86
C ARG A 130 0.91 -19.61 -1.34
N THR A 131 1.04 -19.79 -2.66
CA THR A 131 1.71 -20.93 -3.30
C THR A 131 3.21 -20.98 -3.02
N PHE A 132 3.93 -19.85 -3.11
CA PHE A 132 5.35 -19.78 -2.77
C PHE A 132 5.60 -20.09 -1.28
N ARG A 133 4.76 -19.57 -0.39
CA ARG A 133 4.82 -19.89 1.05
C ARG A 133 4.58 -21.39 1.32
N MET A 134 3.57 -21.98 0.68
CA MET A 134 3.28 -23.42 0.80
C MET A 134 4.43 -24.28 0.25
N MET A 135 5.05 -23.86 -0.86
CA MET A 135 6.23 -24.51 -1.43
C MET A 135 7.43 -24.46 -0.47
N MET A 136 7.70 -23.28 0.13
CA MET A 136 8.78 -23.13 1.11
C MET A 136 8.56 -23.97 2.36
N ILE A 137 7.33 -24.03 2.88
CA ILE A 137 6.99 -24.91 4.00
C ILE A 137 7.20 -26.37 3.61
N GLY A 138 6.76 -26.78 2.41
CA GLY A 138 6.98 -28.13 1.90
C GLY A 138 8.46 -28.50 1.81
N LEU A 139 9.31 -27.60 1.31
CA LEU A 139 10.76 -27.82 1.25
C LEU A 139 11.41 -27.95 2.63
N ILE A 140 11.00 -27.12 3.60
CA ILE A 140 11.50 -27.22 4.98
C ILE A 140 11.12 -28.56 5.60
N VAL A 141 9.88 -29.00 5.42
CA VAL A 141 9.42 -30.30 5.94
C VAL A 141 10.18 -31.45 5.28
N LEU A 142 10.37 -31.41 3.95
CA LEU A 142 11.13 -32.42 3.22
C LEU A 142 12.59 -32.50 3.70
N TYR A 143 13.21 -31.35 3.93
CA TYR A 143 14.57 -31.26 4.47
C TYR A 143 14.66 -31.88 5.87
N LEU A 144 13.71 -31.60 6.76
CA LEU A 144 13.68 -32.18 8.11
C LEU A 144 13.49 -33.71 8.07
N ILE A 145 12.67 -34.23 7.15
CA ILE A 145 12.50 -35.69 6.96
C ILE A 145 13.80 -36.32 6.46
N ALA A 146 14.45 -35.72 5.46
CA ALA A 146 15.73 -36.21 4.95
C ALA A 146 16.82 -36.19 6.03
N LEU A 147 16.89 -35.12 6.82
CA LEU A 147 17.83 -35.00 7.95
C LEU A 147 17.58 -36.09 9.01
N ALA A 148 16.31 -36.35 9.35
CA ALA A 148 15.95 -37.41 10.28
C ALA A 148 16.31 -38.80 9.75
N ALA A 149 16.10 -39.07 8.45
CA ALA A 149 16.47 -40.33 7.83
C ALA A 149 17.98 -40.57 7.82
N VAL A 150 18.78 -39.52 7.54
CA VAL A 150 20.25 -39.58 7.61
C VAL A 150 20.72 -39.84 9.05
N LEU A 151 20.18 -39.12 10.04
CA LEU A 151 20.49 -39.33 11.45
C LEU A 151 20.09 -40.73 11.96
N SER A 152 19.00 -41.30 11.42
CA SER A 152 18.58 -42.68 11.73
C SER A 152 19.50 -43.73 11.10
N LEU A 153 20.03 -43.48 9.90
CA LEU A 153 21.01 -44.36 9.24
C LEU A 153 22.35 -44.36 9.98
N GLU A 154 22.78 -43.22 10.50
CA GLU A 154 24.03 -43.07 11.24
C GLU A 154 24.00 -43.79 12.60
N LYS A 155 22.82 -43.90 13.23
CA LYS A 155 22.60 -44.71 14.43
C LYS A 155 22.62 -46.23 14.19
N THR A 156 22.49 -46.67 12.94
CA THR A 156 22.46 -48.10 12.57
C THR A 156 23.80 -48.65 12.09
N SER A 157 24.86 -47.84 12.01
CA SER A 157 26.22 -48.37 11.80
C SER A 157 26.76 -48.89 13.13
N PRO A 158 26.88 -50.23 13.33
CA PRO A 158 27.61 -50.74 14.47
C PRO A 158 29.08 -50.35 14.29
N SER A 159 29.69 -49.84 15.35
CA SER A 159 31.13 -49.65 15.45
C SER A 159 31.84 -50.97 15.12
N LEU A 160 32.58 -50.98 14.02
CA LEU A 160 33.62 -51.96 13.72
C LEU A 160 34.95 -51.50 14.30
#